data_AF-A0A2S7WHF1-F1
#
_entry.id   AF-A0A2S7WHF1-F1
#
_cell.length_a   1.000
_cell.length_b   1.000
_cell.length_c   1.000
_cell.angle_alpha   90.00
_cell.angle_beta   90.00
_cell.angle_gamma   90.00
#
_symmetry.space_group_name_H-M   'P 1'
#
loop_
_entity.id
_entity.type
_entity.pdbx_description
1 polymer ?
#
loop_
_entity_poly.entity_id
_entity_poly.type
_entity_poly.pdbx_seq_one_letter_code
_entity_poly.pdbx_strand_id
1 'polypeptide(L)' 'MKLNLLSCDSQRPDKRAIAKCIAEVSSNISESLSNELTDILLEGDAVDIEVTDKNAGSALRALRKLDIDYEIIE' A
#
# COMPACT_ATOMS: atom_id res chain seq x y z
N MET A 1 -5.23 -4.93 11.45
CA MET A 1 -6.16 -4.82 10.30
C MET A 1 -5.45 -5.28 9.04
N LYS A 2 -6.11 -6.06 8.16
CA LYS A 2 -5.57 -6.38 6.83
C LYS A 2 -6.16 -5.47 5.76
N LEU A 3 -5.38 -5.20 4.73
CA LEU A 3 -5.79 -4.41 3.57
C LEU A 3 -5.39 -5.17 2.30
N ASN A 4 -6.32 -5.26 1.36
CA ASN A 4 -6.00 -5.58 -0.02
C ASN A 4 -5.78 -4.26 -0.77
N LEU A 5 -4.65 -4.08 -1.44
CA LEU A 5 -4.43 -2.98 -2.37
C LEU A 5 -4.80 -3.48 -3.77
N LEU A 6 -5.81 -2.87 -4.39
CA LEU A 6 -6.42 -3.37 -5.62
C LEU A 6 -5.75 -2.79 -6.87
N SER A 7 -5.56 -1.48 -6.89
CA SER A 7 -5.00 -0.76 -8.04
C SER A 7 -4.46 0.61 -7.64
N CYS A 8 -3.69 1.23 -8.54
CA CYS A 8 -3.25 2.61 -8.44
C CYS A 8 -3.74 3.39 -9.67
N ASP A 9 -4.67 4.32 -9.44
CA ASP A 9 -5.33 5.09 -10.51
C ASP A 9 -4.57 6.40 -10.84
N SER A 10 -3.42 6.62 -10.21
CA SER A 10 -2.60 7.80 -10.45
C SER A 10 -2.09 7.84 -11.89
N GLN A 11 -2.27 8.97 -12.58
CA GLN A 11 -1.79 9.15 -13.96
C GLN A 11 -0.26 8.96 -14.09
N ARG A 12 0.50 9.25 -13.03
CA ARG A 12 1.94 9.02 -12.93
C ARG A 12 2.26 8.46 -11.54
N PRO A 13 2.17 7.14 -11.35
CA PRO A 13 2.39 6.53 -10.05
C PRO A 13 3.83 6.75 -9.60
N ASP A 14 4.00 7.39 -8.44
CA ASP A 14 5.31 7.54 -7.83
C ASP A 14 5.68 6.26 -7.07
N LYS A 15 6.37 5.36 -7.77
CA LYS A 15 6.82 4.07 -7.22
C LYS A 15 7.52 4.21 -5.87
N ARG A 16 8.34 5.25 -5.69
CA ARG A 16 9.11 5.45 -4.46
C ARG A 16 8.20 5.85 -3.31
N ALA A 17 7.24 6.72 -3.56
CA ALA A 17 6.28 7.14 -2.55
C ALA A 17 5.35 5.98 -2.15
N ILE A 18 4.94 5.13 -3.11
CA ILE A 18 4.11 3.95 -2.87
C ILE A 18 4.87 2.92 -2.03
N ALA A 19 6.07 2.51 -2.44
CA ALA A 19 6.88 1.54 -1.70
C ALA A 19 7.16 2.02 -0.28
N LYS A 20 7.56 3.30 -0.13
CA LYS A 20 7.78 3.90 1.18
C LYS A 20 6.51 3.90 2.04
N CYS A 21 5.36 4.25 1.46
CA CYS A 21 4.09 4.20 2.15
C CYS A 21 3.78 2.78 2.65
N ILE A 22 3.91 1.77 1.78
CA ILE A 22 3.68 0.36 2.13
C ILE A 22 4.61 -0.06 3.28
N ALA A 23 5.90 0.25 3.22
CA ALA A 23 6.85 -0.07 4.28
C ALA A 23 6.53 0.62 5.61
N GLU A 24 6.06 1.87 5.59
CA GLU A 24 5.75 2.65 6.80
C GLU A 24 4.45 2.21 7.49
N VAL A 25 3.44 1.81 6.72
CA VAL A 25 2.12 1.47 7.26
C VAL A 25 2.00 0.01 7.69
N SER A 26 2.85 -0.85 7.13
CA SER A 26 2.76 -2.30 7.32
C SER A 26 3.48 -2.78 8.59
N SER A 27 2.96 -3.83 9.23
CA SER A 27 3.50 -4.42 10.46
C SER A 27 4.78 -5.22 10.24
N ASN A 28 4.89 -5.91 9.09
CA ASN A 28 5.88 -6.97 8.83
C ASN A 28 6.50 -6.90 7.44
N ILE A 29 6.47 -5.74 6.78
CA ILE A 29 7.00 -5.58 5.41
C ILE A 29 8.30 -4.78 5.45
N SER A 30 9.37 -5.34 4.89
CA SER A 30 10.64 -4.66 4.72
C SER A 30 10.61 -3.69 3.53
N GLU A 31 11.56 -2.77 3.47
CA GLU A 31 11.70 -1.87 2.32
C GLU A 31 11.91 -2.64 1.00
N SER A 32 12.66 -3.74 0.99
CA SER A 32 12.83 -4.58 -0.20
C SER A 32 11.50 -5.18 -0.67
N LEU A 33 10.74 -5.79 0.24
CA LEU A 33 9.45 -6.40 -0.06
C LEU A 33 8.43 -5.34 -0.50
N SER A 34 8.47 -4.14 0.09
CA SER A 34 7.58 -3.05 -0.32
C SER A 34 7.80 -2.60 -1.76
N ASN A 35 9.03 -2.66 -2.27
CA ASN A 35 9.32 -2.35 -3.67
C ASN A 35 8.74 -3.42 -4.59
N GLU A 36 8.92 -4.69 -4.25
CA GLU A 36 8.35 -5.82 -5.01
C GLU A 36 6.82 -5.73 -5.06
N LEU A 37 6.16 -5.50 -3.92
CA LEU A 37 4.70 -5.34 -3.87
C LEU A 37 4.21 -4.12 -4.65
N THR A 38 5.00 -3.04 -4.67
CA THR A 38 4.67 -1.86 -5.48
C THR A 38 4.73 -2.18 -6.97
N ASP A 39 5.74 -2.93 -7.41
CA ASP A 39 5.83 -3.33 -8.81
C ASP A 39 4.66 -4.24 -9.20
N ILE A 40 4.29 -5.21 -8.36
CA ILE A 40 3.10 -6.06 -8.55
C ILE A 40 1.81 -5.23 -8.66
N LEU A 41 1.61 -4.28 -7.73
CA LEU A 41 0.44 -3.39 -7.75
C LEU A 41 0.34 -2.56 -9.03
N LEU A 42 1.49 -2.10 -9.55
CA LEU A 42 1.55 -1.29 -10.77
C LEU A 42 1.48 -2.12 -12.06
N GLU A 43 1.75 -3.42 -11.97
CA GLU A 43 1.46 -4.38 -13.04
C GLU A 43 -0.04 -4.71 -13.13
N GLY A 44 -0.82 -4.32 -12.11
CA GLY A 44 -2.28 -4.47 -12.05
C GLY A 44 -2.75 -5.65 -11.20
N ASP A 45 -1.85 -6.25 -10.45
CA ASP A 45 -2.16 -7.35 -9.53
C ASP A 45 -2.40 -6.83 -8.11
N ALA A 46 -3.41 -7.38 -7.44
CA ALA A 46 -3.73 -6.99 -6.09
C ALA A 46 -2.71 -7.53 -5.08
N VAL A 47 -2.41 -6.75 -4.04
CA VAL A 47 -1.45 -7.12 -3.00
C VAL A 47 -2.02 -6.93 -1.59
N ASP A 48 -1.83 -7.94 -0.76
CA ASP A 48 -2.26 -7.90 0.64
C ASP A 48 -1.18 -7.35 1.56
N ILE A 49 -1.55 -6.43 2.43
CA ILE A 49 -0.69 -5.89 3.49
C ILE A 49 -1.38 -5.92 4.84
N GLU A 50 -0.61 -6.11 5.90
CA GLU A 50 -1.10 -6.07 7.27
C GLU A 50 -0.70 -4.74 7.92
N VAL A 51 -1.69 -3.97 8.38
CA VAL A 51 -1.51 -2.64 8.97
C VAL A 51 -1.65 -2.71 10.49
N THR A 52 -0.78 -1.96 11.18
CA THR A 52 -0.86 -1.80 12.64
C THR A 52 -2.02 -0.87 13.05
N ASP A 53 -2.89 -1.35 13.95
CA ASP A 53 -4.10 -0.64 14.39
C ASP A 53 -3.83 0.76 14.96
N LYS A 54 -2.68 0.97 15.63
CA LYS A 54 -2.32 2.29 16.17
C LYS A 54 -2.17 3.38 15.10
N ASN A 55 -1.91 2.99 13.84
CA ASN A 55 -1.63 3.91 12.73
C ASN A 55 -2.61 3.76 11.54
N ALA A 56 -3.72 3.02 11.72
CA ALA A 56 -4.69 2.76 10.65
C ALA A 56 -5.21 4.06 10.01
N GLY A 57 -5.56 5.08 10.82
CA GLY A 57 -6.07 6.36 10.30
C GLY A 57 -5.07 7.12 9.42
N SER A 58 -3.78 7.12 9.79
CA SER A 58 -2.72 7.70 8.96
C SER A 58 -2.46 6.88 7.71
N ALA A 59 -2.49 5.55 7.82
CA ALA A 59 -2.27 4.65 6.70
C ALA A 59 -3.34 4.83 5.60
N LEU A 60 -4.62 4.79 5.98
CA LEU A 60 -5.75 5.01 5.07
C LEU A 60 -5.74 6.40 4.41
N ARG A 61 -5.15 7.40 5.08
CA ARG A 61 -4.96 8.73 4.50
C ARG A 61 -3.79 8.76 3.52
N ALA A 62 -2.71 8.05 3.80
CA ALA A 62 -1.54 7.97 2.91
C ALA A 62 -1.90 7.24 1.60
N LEU A 63 -2.59 6.10 1.69
CA LEU A 63 -3.08 5.35 0.53
C LEU A 63 -3.97 6.21 -0.39
N ARG A 64 -4.94 6.94 0.19
CA ARG A 64 -5.80 7.87 -0.57
C ARG A 64 -5.05 9.02 -1.25
N LYS A 65 -3.93 9.47 -0.68
CA LYS A 65 -3.12 10.54 -1.30
C LYS A 65 -2.33 10.04 -2.51
N LEU A 66 -2.10 8.74 -2.58
CA LEU A 66 -1.37 8.08 -3.65
C LEU A 66 -2.31 7.51 -4.73
N ASP A 67 -3.61 7.80 -4.64
CA ASP A 67 -4.66 7.24 -5.50
C ASP A 67 -4.62 5.70 -5.55
N ILE A 68 -4.36 5.06 -4.40
CA ILE A 68 -4.39 3.61 -4.25
C ILE A 68 -5.78 3.19 -3.76
N ASP A 69 -6.44 2.35 -4.54
CA ASP A 69 -7.67 1.69 -4.14
C ASP A 69 -7.36 0.52 -3.22
N TYR A 70 -8.12 0.43 -2.13
CA TYR A 70 -7.94 -0.61 -1.13
C TYR A 70 -9.27 -1.14 -0.61
N GLU A 71 -9.25 -2.39 -0.19
CA GLU A 71 -10.32 -3.05 0.52
C GLU A 71 -9.84 -3.46 1.90
N ILE A 72 -10.64 -3.18 2.93
CA ILE A 72 -10.34 -3.62 4.29
C ILE A 72 -10.81 -5.06 4.43
N ILE A 73 -9.85 -5.95 4.68
CA ILE A 73 -10.09 -7.37 4.95
C ILE A 73 -9.85 -7.59 6.46
N GLU A 74 -10.66 -8.43 7.10
CA GLU A 74 -10.67 -8.68 8.55
C GLU A 74 -9.27 -8.96 9.16
#